data_AF-A0A3M9ZGE8-F1
#
_entry.id   AF-A0A3M9ZGE8-F1
#
_cell.length_a   1.000
_cell.length_b   1.000
_cell.length_c   1.000
_cell.angle_alpha   90.00
_cell.angle_beta   90.00
_cell.angle_gamma   90.00
#
_symmetry.space_group_name_H-M   'P 1'
#
loop_
_entity.id
_entity.type
_entity.pdbx_description
1 polymer ?
#
loop_
_entity_poly.entity_id
_entity_poly.type
_entity_poly.pdbx_seq_one_letter_code
_entity_poly.pdbx_strand_id
1 'polypeptide(L)'
;MVPGDTLVVEEPEAHLHPHSQIRLAGQLAGMVRRGMRVVLSTHSPFFLAQLSILVRAGTLASSGRRASGRGRHDYVTDGEVAPYLFRERARGGHDISEIEHSGEEGISQDEFVEVAESMTRENLRIDGVIGG
;
A
#
# COMPACT_ATOMS: atom_id res chain seq x y z
N MET A 1 -8.30 20.27 -13.09
CA MET A 1 -7.17 19.32 -13.10
C MET A 1 -6.67 19.22 -14.52
N VAL A 2 -5.41 19.61 -14.72
CA VAL A 2 -4.73 19.43 -16.01
C VAL A 2 -3.91 18.13 -15.92
N PRO A 3 -3.90 17.27 -16.96
CA PRO A 3 -2.99 16.13 -17.01
C PRO A 3 -1.55 16.61 -16.78
N GLY A 4 -0.85 15.98 -15.82
CA GLY A 4 0.50 16.38 -15.41
C GLY A 4 0.61 17.11 -14.06
N ASP A 5 -0.50 17.49 -13.42
CA ASP A 5 -0.48 18.01 -12.05
C ASP A 5 0.08 16.95 -11.07
N THR A 6 0.79 17.40 -10.03
CA THR A 6 1.30 16.54 -8.95
C THR A 6 0.55 16.82 -7.65
N LEU A 7 -0.04 15.79 -7.05
CA LEU A 7 -0.60 15.80 -5.70
C LEU A 7 0.41 15.15 -4.75
N VAL A 8 0.78 15.86 -3.69
CA VAL A 8 1.60 15.33 -2.60
C VAL A 8 0.72 15.20 -1.36
N VAL A 9 0.71 14.02 -0.74
CA VAL A 9 -0.11 13.73 0.44
C VAL A 9 0.74 13.07 1.52
N GLU A 10 0.91 13.75 2.64
CA GLU A 10 1.59 13.18 3.80
C GLU A 10 0.57 12.48 4.70
N GLU A 11 0.86 11.24 5.10
CA GLU A 11 0.07 10.43 6.03
C GLU A 11 -1.46 10.54 5.82
N PRO A 12 -1.99 10.19 4.62
CA PRO A 12 -3.41 10.30 4.30
C PRO A 12 -4.32 9.52 5.25
N GLU A 13 -3.77 8.54 5.97
CA GLU A 13 -4.45 7.74 6.98
C GLU A 13 -4.65 8.41 8.34
N ALA A 14 -4.01 9.55 8.61
CA ALA A 14 -4.04 10.17 9.92
C ALA A 14 -5.49 10.43 10.37
N HIS A 15 -5.86 9.89 11.53
CA HIS A 15 -7.22 9.93 12.11
C HIS A 15 -8.33 9.28 11.26
N LEU A 16 -8.00 8.55 10.19
CA LEU A 16 -8.99 7.83 9.40
C LEU A 16 -9.20 6.42 9.91
N HIS A 17 -10.47 6.04 10.02
CA HIS A 17 -10.85 4.63 10.17
C HIS A 17 -10.27 3.79 9.02
N PRO A 18 -9.81 2.54 9.24
CA PRO A 18 -9.21 1.70 8.19
C PRO A 18 -10.05 1.60 6.91
N HIS A 19 -11.37 1.51 7.05
CA HIS A 19 -12.27 1.50 5.90
C HIS A 19 -12.25 2.80 5.07
N SER A 20 -12.03 3.95 5.70
CA SER A 20 -11.88 5.23 5.01
C SER A 20 -10.54 5.31 4.26
N GLN A 21 -9.48 4.71 4.79
CA GLN A 21 -8.17 4.60 4.13
C GLN A 21 -8.29 3.79 2.83
N ILE A 22 -8.99 2.65 2.88
CA ILE A 22 -9.28 1.81 1.70
C ILE A 22 -10.02 2.60 0.61
N ARG A 23 -11.04 3.39 1.01
CA ARG A 23 -11.81 4.22 0.07
C ARG A 23 -10.94 5.34 -0.53
N LEU A 24 -10.11 5.97 0.28
CA LEU A 24 -9.20 7.04 -0.16
C LEU A 24 -8.16 6.51 -1.15
N ALA A 25 -7.55 5.36 -0.89
CA ALA A 25 -6.61 4.72 -1.82
C ALA A 25 -7.25 4.48 -3.20
N GLY A 26 -8.51 4.03 -3.24
CA GLY A 26 -9.27 3.89 -4.49
C GLY A 26 -9.49 5.21 -5.22
N GLN A 27 -9.80 6.29 -4.49
CA GLN A 27 -9.95 7.63 -5.09
C GLN A 27 -8.63 8.14 -5.68
N LEU A 28 -7.51 7.97 -4.97
CA LEU A 28 -6.18 8.35 -5.45
C LEU A 28 -5.79 7.55 -6.71
N ALA A 29 -6.01 6.24 -6.73
CA ALA A 29 -5.79 5.43 -7.93
C ALA A 29 -6.63 5.93 -9.12
N GLY A 30 -7.90 6.28 -8.86
CA GLY A 30 -8.75 6.88 -9.88
C GLY A 30 -8.23 8.22 -10.40
N MET A 31 -7.52 9.00 -9.58
CA MET A 31 -6.86 10.23 -10.02
C MET A 31 -5.62 9.94 -10.88
N VAL A 32 -4.80 8.96 -10.49
CA VAL A 32 -3.65 8.48 -11.29
C VAL A 32 -4.10 8.07 -12.69
N ARG A 33 -5.18 7.29 -12.78
CA ARG A 33 -5.80 6.86 -14.05
C ARG A 33 -6.33 8.01 -14.91
N ARG A 34 -6.48 9.22 -14.35
CA ARG A 34 -6.89 10.45 -15.05
C ARG A 34 -5.70 11.35 -15.41
N GLY A 35 -4.47 10.86 -15.23
CA GLY A 35 -3.24 11.54 -15.61
C GLY A 35 -2.63 12.43 -14.53
N MET A 36 -3.02 12.23 -13.26
CA MET A 36 -2.40 12.93 -12.13
C MET A 36 -1.22 12.12 -11.58
N ARG A 37 -0.13 12.79 -11.22
CA ARG A 37 0.96 12.17 -10.45
C ARG A 37 0.64 12.29 -8.96
N VAL A 38 0.67 11.18 -8.23
CA VAL A 38 0.46 11.18 -6.78
C VAL A 38 1.75 10.74 -6.10
N VAL A 39 2.23 11.53 -5.15
CA VAL A 39 3.32 11.18 -4.23
C VAL A 39 2.69 11.14 -2.85
N LEU A 40 2.86 10.02 -2.14
CA LEU A 40 2.31 9.87 -0.80
C LEU A 40 3.30 9.19 0.13
N SER A 41 3.29 9.61 1.40
CA SER A 41 3.90 8.88 2.51
C SER A 41 2.80 8.15 3.27
N THR A 42 3.06 6.93 3.74
CA THR A 42 2.09 6.19 4.56
C THR A 42 2.81 5.18 5.45
N HIS A 43 2.26 4.97 6.62
CA HIS A 43 2.60 3.93 7.59
C HIS A 43 1.49 2.87 7.70
N SER A 44 0.43 2.99 6.87
CA SER A 44 -0.74 2.12 6.98
C SER A 44 -0.57 0.83 6.17
N PRO A 45 -0.62 -0.35 6.81
CA PRO A 45 -0.69 -1.61 6.08
C PRO A 45 -1.98 -1.72 5.27
N PHE A 46 -3.08 -1.08 5.69
CA PHE A 46 -4.34 -1.10 4.95
C PHE A 46 -4.25 -0.32 3.64
N PHE A 47 -3.50 0.78 3.63
CA PHE A 47 -3.30 1.59 2.44
C PHE A 47 -2.44 0.84 1.41
N LEU A 48 -1.31 0.27 1.86
CA LEU A 48 -0.43 -0.52 0.99
C LEU A 48 -1.15 -1.77 0.46
N ALA A 49 -1.88 -2.50 1.30
CA ALA A 49 -2.66 -3.66 0.88
C ALA A 49 -3.72 -3.28 -0.16
N GLN A 50 -4.42 -2.16 0.02
CA GLN A 50 -5.41 -1.72 -0.97
C GLN A 50 -4.77 -1.30 -2.30
N LEU A 51 -3.62 -0.62 -2.27
CA LEU A 51 -2.85 -0.31 -3.48
C LEU A 51 -2.39 -1.59 -4.19
N SER A 52 -1.90 -2.59 -3.44
CA SER A 52 -1.55 -3.91 -3.97
C SER A 52 -2.73 -4.57 -4.69
N ILE A 53 -3.92 -4.55 -4.09
CA ILE A 53 -5.15 -5.06 -4.72
C ILE A 53 -5.50 -4.26 -6.00
N LEU A 54 -5.29 -2.94 -6.00
CA LEU A 54 -5.55 -2.09 -7.16
C LEU A 54 -4.58 -2.35 -8.32
N VAL A 55 -3.31 -2.63 -8.04
CA VAL A 55 -2.30 -3.08 -9.01
C VAL A 55 -2.75 -4.40 -9.65
N ARG A 56 -3.14 -5.37 -8.82
CA ARG A 56 -3.65 -6.67 -9.30
C ARG A 56 -4.92 -6.54 -10.13
N ALA A 57 -5.82 -5.62 -9.75
CA ALA A 57 -7.00 -5.33 -10.57
C ALA A 57 -6.65 -4.77 -11.96
N GLY A 58 -5.46 -4.20 -12.14
CA GLY A 58 -4.95 -3.71 -13.41
C GLY A 58 -4.72 -4.81 -14.46
N THR A 59 -4.41 -6.05 -14.03
CA THR A 59 -4.18 -7.19 -14.93
C THR A 59 -5.46 -7.83 -15.45
N LEU A 60 -6.58 -7.60 -14.75
CA LEU A 60 -7.87 -8.16 -15.16
C LEU A 60 -8.33 -7.58 -16.51
N ALA A 61 -8.85 -8.46 -17.36
CA ALA A 61 -9.56 -8.04 -18.57
C ALA A 61 -10.75 -7.13 -18.20
N SER A 62 -11.17 -6.28 -19.14
CA SER A 62 -12.27 -5.32 -18.92
C SER A 62 -13.58 -5.97 -18.46
N SER A 63 -13.86 -7.21 -18.89
CA SER A 63 -14.99 -8.02 -18.40
C SER A 63 -14.79 -8.48 -16.96
N GLY A 64 -13.60 -9.00 -16.62
CA GLY A 64 -13.24 -9.42 -15.26
C GLY A 64 -13.24 -8.27 -14.26
N ARG A 65 -12.78 -7.08 -14.66
CA ARG A 65 -12.86 -5.86 -13.82
C ARG A 65 -14.30 -5.50 -13.47
N ARG A 66 -15.21 -5.52 -14.44
CA ARG A 66 -16.63 -5.24 -14.21
C ARG A 66 -17.27 -6.28 -13.28
N ALA A 67 -16.93 -7.56 -13.46
CA ALA A 67 -17.42 -8.64 -12.61
C ALA A 67 -16.93 -8.54 -11.16
N SER A 68 -15.75 -7.94 -10.92
CA SER A 68 -15.22 -7.69 -9.57
C SER A 68 -15.92 -6.55 -8.81
N GLY A 69 -16.95 -5.92 -9.38
CA GLY A 69 -17.66 -4.79 -8.78
C GLY A 69 -16.88 -3.48 -8.77
N ARG A 70 -15.73 -3.42 -9.46
CA ARG A 70 -14.85 -2.25 -9.51
C ARG A 70 -15.29 -1.23 -10.56
N GLY A 71 -15.17 0.06 -10.22
CA GLY A 71 -15.40 1.15 -11.14
C GLY A 71 -14.40 1.18 -12.30
N ARG A 72 -14.71 1.94 -13.36
CA ARG A 72 -13.88 2.06 -14.58
C ARG A 72 -12.44 2.51 -14.31
N HIS A 73 -12.18 3.18 -13.20
CA HIS A 73 -10.88 3.72 -12.81
C HIS A 73 -10.36 3.15 -11.47
N ASP A 74 -10.99 2.10 -10.93
CA ASP A 74 -10.62 1.51 -9.63
C ASP A 74 -9.52 0.45 -9.80
N TYR A 75 -8.44 0.84 -10.47
CA TYR A 75 -7.22 0.06 -10.64
C TYR A 75 -6.06 1.00 -10.98
N VAL A 76 -4.83 0.54 -10.78
CA VAL A 76 -3.60 1.10 -11.35
C VAL A 76 -2.82 -0.04 -12.02
N THR A 77 -1.93 0.26 -12.94
CA THR A 77 -1.02 -0.75 -13.50
C THR A 77 0.27 -0.81 -12.69
N ASP A 78 1.00 -1.90 -12.87
CA ASP A 78 2.32 -2.10 -12.27
C ASP A 78 3.30 -0.96 -12.60
N GLY A 79 3.32 -0.49 -13.86
CA GLY A 79 4.13 0.65 -14.27
C GLY A 79 3.59 2.03 -13.86
N GLU A 80 2.41 2.09 -13.20
CA GLU A 80 1.85 3.32 -12.64
C GLU A 80 2.18 3.48 -11.13
N VAL A 81 2.88 2.51 -10.53
CA VAL A 81 3.29 2.54 -9.12
C VAL A 81 4.81 2.44 -8.97
N ALA A 82 5.34 3.03 -7.91
CA ALA A 82 6.75 2.95 -7.50
C ALA A 82 6.81 3.03 -5.96
N PRO A 83 6.60 1.91 -5.25
CA PRO A 83 6.59 1.86 -3.79
C PRO A 83 8.00 1.80 -3.21
N TYR A 84 8.27 2.58 -2.16
CA TYR A 84 9.58 2.61 -1.49
C TYR A 84 9.43 2.39 0.01
N LEU A 85 10.30 1.57 0.58
CA LEU A 85 10.42 1.33 2.01
C LEU A 85 11.57 2.14 2.58
N PHE A 86 11.32 2.82 3.69
CA PHE A 86 12.29 3.61 4.43
C PHE A 86 12.64 2.86 5.72
N ARG A 87 13.87 2.35 5.81
CA ARG A 87 14.39 1.70 7.03
C ARG A 87 15.34 2.62 7.77
N GLU A 88 15.12 2.86 9.04
CA GLU A 88 16.07 3.63 9.85
C GLU A 88 17.43 2.91 9.99
N ARG A 89 18.51 3.68 9.89
CA ARG A 89 19.87 3.17 10.11
C ARG A 89 20.28 3.39 11.56
N ALA A 90 21.03 2.44 12.13
CA ALA A 90 21.53 2.49 13.51
C ALA A 90 22.40 3.72 13.84
N ARG A 91 22.95 4.40 12.83
CA ARG A 91 23.78 5.62 12.98
C ARG A 91 23.05 6.91 12.57
N GLY A 92 21.73 6.85 12.44
CA GLY A 92 20.90 7.95 11.93
C GLY A 92 20.72 7.92 10.42
N GLY A 93 19.61 8.51 9.94
CA GLY A 93 19.19 8.51 8.54
C GLY A 93 18.40 7.27 8.13
N HIS A 94 18.04 7.20 6.84
CA HIS A 94 17.24 6.09 6.29
C HIS A 94 17.97 5.40 5.13
N ASP A 95 17.79 4.09 5.05
CA ASP A 95 18.00 3.30 3.85
C ASP A 95 16.68 3.23 3.07
N ILE A 96 16.71 3.58 1.79
CA ILE A 96 15.53 3.61 0.94
C ILE A 96 15.69 2.51 -0.10
N SER A 97 14.78 1.55 -0.09
CA SER A 97 14.73 0.46 -1.06
C SER A 97 13.36 0.39 -1.72
N GLU A 98 13.32 0.17 -3.02
CA GLU A 98 12.07 -0.13 -3.71
C GLU A 98 11.49 -1.45 -3.18
N ILE A 99 10.17 -1.47 -2.99
CA ILE A 99 9.44 -2.68 -2.54
C ILE A 99 9.17 -3.53 -3.78
N GLU A 100 9.38 -4.84 -3.69
CA GLU A 100 9.04 -5.74 -4.79
C GLU A 100 7.56 -5.63 -5.14
N HIS A 101 7.26 -5.46 -6.44
CA HIS A 101 5.90 -5.41 -6.93
C HIS A 101 5.77 -5.97 -8.34
N SER A 102 4.59 -6.51 -8.65
CA SER A 102 4.23 -6.95 -9.99
C SER A 102 2.72 -6.84 -10.22
N GLY A 103 2.30 -6.88 -11.50
CA GLY A 103 0.88 -6.94 -11.82
C GLY A 103 0.15 -8.15 -11.24
N GLU A 104 0.81 -9.31 -11.13
CA GLU A 104 0.17 -10.56 -10.68
C GLU A 104 0.10 -10.65 -9.15
N GLU A 105 1.20 -10.32 -8.48
CA GLU A 105 1.38 -10.45 -7.03
C GLU A 105 0.94 -9.18 -6.28
N GLY A 106 0.93 -8.03 -6.94
CA GLY A 106 0.70 -6.73 -6.33
C GLY A 106 1.97 -6.20 -5.68
N ILE A 107 1.83 -5.40 -4.63
CA ILE A 107 2.95 -4.85 -3.85
C ILE A 107 3.22 -5.77 -2.66
N SER A 108 4.47 -6.19 -2.48
CA SER A 108 4.92 -7.02 -1.36
C SER A 108 4.59 -6.38 -0.01
N GLN A 109 4.27 -7.23 0.96
CA GLN A 109 3.93 -6.86 2.34
C GLN A 109 4.93 -7.46 3.34
N ASP A 110 6.10 -7.92 2.88
CA ASP A 110 7.02 -8.72 3.70
C ASP A 110 7.48 -7.99 4.95
N GLU A 111 7.68 -6.67 4.88
CA GLU A 111 8.01 -5.87 6.06
C GLU A 111 6.94 -6.03 7.16
N PHE A 112 5.66 -5.92 6.81
CA PHE A 112 4.58 -6.01 7.79
C PHE A 112 4.47 -7.43 8.36
N VAL A 113 4.81 -8.45 7.55
CA VAL A 113 4.90 -9.85 8.00
C VAL A 113 6.03 -10.00 9.02
N GLU A 114 7.23 -9.49 8.73
CA GLU A 114 8.36 -9.52 9.66
C GLU A 114 8.03 -8.84 11.00
N VAL A 115 7.37 -7.68 10.95
CA VAL A 115 6.91 -6.97 12.14
C VAL A 115 5.91 -7.81 12.94
N ALA A 116 4.89 -8.37 12.29
CA ALA A 116 3.89 -9.21 12.95
C ALA A 116 4.50 -10.48 13.58
N GLU A 117 5.46 -11.11 12.90
CA GLU A 117 6.20 -12.25 13.43
C GLU A 117 7.05 -11.88 14.65
N SER A 118 7.67 -10.69 14.64
CA SER A 118 8.44 -10.19 15.77
C SER A 118 7.59 -10.02 17.03
N MET A 119 6.39 -9.47 16.88
CA MET A 119 5.41 -9.31 17.97
C MET A 119 4.92 -10.67 18.47
N THR A 120 4.63 -11.60 17.56
CA THR A 120 4.22 -12.97 17.93
C THR A 120 5.31 -13.66 18.76
N ARG A 121 6.58 -13.53 18.35
CA ARG A 121 7.72 -14.09 19.08
C ARG A 121 7.87 -13.46 20.46
N GLU A 122 7.58 -12.17 20.61
CA GLU A 122 7.59 -11.49 21.90
C GLU A 122 6.48 -12.00 22.82
N ASN A 123 5.24 -12.14 22.33
CA ASN A 123 4.14 -12.71 23.11
C ASN A 123 4.44 -14.13 23.60
N LEU A 124 4.99 -15.00 22.75
CA LEU A 124 5.37 -16.36 23.15
C LEU A 124 6.44 -16.38 24.27
N ARG A 125 7.36 -15.41 24.28
CA ARG A 125 8.33 -15.28 25.38
C ARG A 125 7.64 -14.88 26.68
N ILE A 126 6.67 -13.96 26.61
CA ILE A 126 5.90 -13.50 27.79
C ILE A 126 5.06 -14.65 28.34
N ASP A 127 4.35 -15.40 27.49
CA ASP A 127 3.54 -16.56 27.90
C ASP A 127 4.38 -17.64 28.59
N GLY A 128 5.61 -17.86 28.11
CA GLY A 128 6.56 -18.78 28.75
C GLY A 128 7.02 -18.35 30.15
N VAL A 129 6.97 -17.05 30.45
CA VAL A 129 7.27 -16.51 31.80
C VAL A 129 6.03 -16.53 32.70
N ILE A 130 4.83 -16.35 32.15
CA ILE A 130 3.58 -16.39 32.93
C ILE A 130 3.20 -17.83 33.30
N GLY A 131 3.49 -18.79 32.42
CA GLY A 131 3.13 -20.20 32.60
C GLY A 131 4.14 -21.06 33.37
N GLY A 132 5.29 -20.50 33.79
CA GLY A 132 6.35 -21.20 34.53
C GLY A 132 6.49 -20.66 35.96
#